data_AF-A0A8E0WL23-F1
#
_entry.id   AF-A0A8E0WL23-F1
#
_cell.length_a   1.000
_cell.length_b   1.000
_cell.length_c   1.000
_cell.angle_alpha   90.00
_cell.angle_beta   90.00
_cell.angle_gamma   90.00
#
_symmetry.space_group_name_H-M   'P 1'
#
loop_
_entity.id
_entity.type
_entity.pdbx_description
1 polymer ?
#
loop_
_entity_poly.entity_id
_entity_poly.type
_entity_poly.pdbx_seq_one_letter_code
_entity_poly.pdbx_strand_id
1 'polypeptide(L)'
;MNNYTKLENELQTISHFNNILSILYWDVAVNMPIGSGESHGNEIVTLTSLVHSMLKSPMLKELLSKAKEESKNLDEWQNGNIREIERKITDANCIDEQLQKKLVAATTKTELVWREARKNNDYNLFKPHLQKVLDYTKEVAKVRADVFNCGL
;
A
#
# COMPACT_ATOMS: atom_id res chain seq x y z
N MET A 1 14.47 11.97 -23.41
CA MET A 1 14.03 11.07 -22.32
C MET A 1 12.88 10.23 -22.87
N ASN A 2 13.04 8.91 -22.95
CA ASN A 2 12.02 7.99 -23.49
C ASN A 2 10.86 7.82 -22.48
N ASN A 3 9.81 7.07 -22.85
CA ASN A 3 8.66 6.88 -21.97
C ASN A 3 9.00 6.00 -20.76
N TYR A 4 9.92 5.04 -20.93
CA TYR A 4 10.45 4.24 -19.82
C TYR A 4 11.08 5.11 -18.71
N THR A 5 11.99 6.04 -19.04
CA THR A 5 12.63 6.89 -18.01
C THR A 5 11.61 7.82 -17.33
N LYS A 6 10.57 8.29 -18.05
CA LYS A 6 9.47 9.04 -17.43
C LYS A 6 8.70 8.17 -16.43
N LEU A 7 8.37 6.95 -16.81
CA LEU A 7 7.71 5.97 -15.93
C LEU A 7 8.57 5.70 -14.68
N GLU A 8 9.87 5.48 -14.87
CA GLU A 8 10.82 5.24 -13.79
C GLU A 8 10.89 6.41 -12.79
N ASN A 9 10.91 7.66 -13.27
CA ASN A 9 10.90 8.85 -12.41
C ASN A 9 9.61 8.97 -11.58
N GLU A 10 8.45 8.62 -12.14
CA GLU A 10 7.19 8.58 -11.38
C GLU A 10 7.24 7.51 -10.28
N LEU A 11 7.77 6.33 -10.60
CA LEU A 11 7.94 5.25 -9.62
C LEU A 11 8.99 5.60 -8.55
N GLN A 12 10.02 6.36 -8.91
CA GLN A 12 11.00 6.88 -7.97
C GLN A 12 10.35 7.83 -6.97
N THR A 13 9.49 8.74 -7.43
CA THR A 13 8.71 9.63 -6.55
C THR A 13 7.82 8.82 -5.60
N ILE A 14 7.13 7.80 -6.11
CA ILE A 14 6.33 6.87 -5.29
C ILE A 14 7.22 6.15 -4.25
N SER A 15 8.43 5.74 -4.64
CA SER A 15 9.39 5.11 -3.74
C SER A 15 9.81 6.05 -2.60
N HIS A 16 10.08 7.32 -2.89
CA HIS A 16 10.40 8.32 -1.87
C HIS A 16 9.27 8.47 -0.84
N PHE A 17 8.01 8.54 -1.28
CA PHE A 17 6.87 8.59 -0.35
C PHE A 17 6.73 7.32 0.50
N ASN A 18 6.99 6.14 -0.07
CA ASN A 18 6.99 4.89 0.69
C ASN A 18 8.13 4.85 1.73
N ASN A 19 9.30 5.41 1.42
CA ASN A 19 10.39 5.54 2.39
C ASN A 19 10.01 6.46 3.55
N ILE A 20 9.39 7.62 3.25
CA ILE A 20 8.89 8.54 4.28
C ILE A 20 7.84 7.85 5.17
N LEU A 21 6.89 7.12 4.57
CA LEU A 21 5.92 6.30 5.29
C LEU A 21 6.61 5.29 6.22
N SER A 22 7.68 4.65 5.75
CA SER A 22 8.40 3.63 6.52
C SER A 22 9.10 4.23 7.75
N ILE A 23 9.66 5.44 7.62
CA ILE A 23 10.24 6.20 8.74
C ILE A 23 9.14 6.59 9.73
N LEU A 24 7.99 7.06 9.25
CA LEU A 24 6.85 7.41 10.09
C LEU A 24 6.32 6.20 10.89
N TYR A 25 6.19 5.04 10.26
CA TYR A 25 5.83 3.81 10.97
C TYR A 25 6.86 3.41 12.03
N TRP A 26 8.16 3.57 11.75
CA TRP A 26 9.21 3.32 12.72
C TRP A 26 9.11 4.27 13.92
N ASP A 27 8.84 5.55 13.69
CA ASP A 27 8.67 6.54 14.75
C ASP A 27 7.47 6.18 15.66
N VAL A 28 6.32 5.85 15.06
CA VAL A 28 5.11 5.36 15.76
C VAL A 28 5.38 4.10 16.60
N ALA A 29 6.33 3.27 16.19
CA ALA A 29 6.68 2.04 16.89
C ALA A 29 7.66 2.26 18.05
N VAL A 30 8.57 3.24 17.95
CA VAL A 30 9.72 3.33 18.86
C VAL A 30 9.74 4.62 19.70
N ASN A 31 9.49 5.78 19.09
CA ASN A 31 9.74 7.08 19.75
C ASN A 31 8.46 7.88 20.05
N MET A 32 7.34 7.54 19.41
CA MET A 32 6.12 8.33 19.45
C MET A 32 5.58 8.51 20.88
N PRO A 33 5.35 9.76 21.33
CA PRO A 33 4.66 10.04 22.59
C PRO A 33 3.22 9.52 22.60
N ILE A 34 2.72 9.10 23.77
CA ILE A 34 1.38 8.50 23.93
C ILE A 34 0.25 9.40 23.39
N GLY A 35 0.42 10.73 23.42
CA GLY A 35 -0.58 11.69 22.92
C GLY A 35 -0.60 11.92 21.40
N SER A 36 0.40 11.44 20.66
CA SER A 36 0.57 11.77 19.23
C SER A 36 -0.07 10.74 18.28
N GLY A 37 -0.64 9.65 18.82
CA GLY A 37 -1.13 8.51 18.02
C GLY A 37 -2.18 8.88 16.97
N GLU A 38 -3.08 9.82 17.27
CA GLU A 38 -4.11 10.26 16.32
C GLU A 38 -3.51 11.07 15.16
N SER A 39 -2.59 12.01 15.45
CA SER A 39 -1.92 12.81 14.42
C SER A 39 -1.14 11.93 13.44
N HIS A 40 -0.29 11.04 13.97
CA HIS A 40 0.48 10.12 13.13
C HIS A 40 -0.40 9.13 12.36
N GLY A 41 -1.51 8.70 12.96
CA GLY A 41 -2.52 7.91 12.25
C GLY A 41 -3.07 8.65 11.02
N ASN A 42 -3.40 9.94 11.15
CA ASN A 42 -3.89 10.76 10.05
C ASN A 42 -2.81 11.04 8.98
N GLU A 43 -1.56 11.25 9.39
CA GLU A 43 -0.40 11.41 8.49
C GLU A 43 -0.18 10.15 7.65
N ILE A 44 -0.19 8.97 8.28
CA ILE A 44 -0.08 7.67 7.61
C ILE A 44 -1.20 7.48 6.59
N VAL A 45 -2.46 7.78 6.97
CA VAL A 45 -3.62 7.67 6.08
C VAL A 45 -3.48 8.59 4.88
N THR A 46 -3.02 9.83 5.10
CA THR A 46 -2.85 10.84 4.05
C THR A 46 -1.79 10.39 3.04
N LEU A 47 -0.60 10.02 3.51
CA LEU A 47 0.50 9.58 2.64
C LEU A 47 0.17 8.28 1.91
N THR A 48 -0.48 7.31 2.58
CA THR A 48 -0.91 6.06 1.95
C THR A 48 -1.94 6.33 0.84
N SER A 49 -2.88 7.25 1.07
CA SER A 49 -3.87 7.65 0.06
C SER A 49 -3.23 8.34 -1.14
N LEU A 50 -2.23 9.20 -0.91
CA LEU A 50 -1.48 9.85 -1.98
C LEU A 50 -0.72 8.83 -2.85
N VAL A 51 0.01 7.90 -2.22
CA VAL A 51 0.72 6.82 -2.94
C VAL A 51 -0.24 6.00 -3.79
N HIS A 52 -1.40 5.62 -3.25
CA HIS A 52 -2.42 4.90 -4.01
C HIS A 52 -2.96 5.72 -5.17
N SER A 53 -3.28 6.99 -4.97
CA SER A 53 -3.74 7.87 -6.04
C SER A 53 -2.71 8.00 -7.17
N MET A 54 -1.41 8.07 -6.83
CA MET A 54 -0.34 8.12 -7.84
C MET A 54 -0.27 6.82 -8.65
N LEU A 55 -0.36 5.66 -7.98
CA LEU A 55 -0.37 4.34 -8.63
C LEU A 55 -1.59 4.13 -9.54
N LYS A 56 -2.72 4.74 -9.20
CA LYS A 56 -3.96 4.68 -10.00
C LYS A 56 -4.08 5.80 -11.04
N SER A 57 -3.09 6.69 -11.15
CA SER A 57 -3.21 7.87 -12.01
C SER A 57 -3.29 7.49 -13.50
N PRO A 58 -4.14 8.18 -14.30
CA PRO A 58 -4.23 7.95 -15.74
C PRO A 58 -2.88 8.15 -16.45
N MET A 59 -2.11 9.14 -15.99
CA MET A 59 -0.77 9.43 -16.51
C MET A 59 0.17 8.24 -16.35
N LEU A 60 0.20 7.60 -15.17
CA LEU A 60 1.08 6.45 -14.95
C LEU A 60 0.69 5.26 -15.83
N LYS A 61 -0.63 5.04 -16.03
CA LYS A 61 -1.14 4.02 -16.94
C LYS A 61 -0.74 4.29 -18.39
N GLU A 62 -0.82 5.53 -18.84
CA GLU A 62 -0.41 5.93 -20.18
C GLU A 62 1.11 5.74 -20.39
N LEU A 63 1.93 6.15 -19.42
CA LEU A 63 3.37 5.96 -19.44
C LEU A 63 3.74 4.48 -19.49
N LEU A 64 3.07 3.61 -18.72
CA LEU A 64 3.26 2.17 -18.78
C LEU A 64 2.94 1.62 -20.17
N SER A 65 1.80 2.02 -20.76
CA SER A 65 1.42 1.57 -22.10
C SER A 65 2.46 1.94 -23.15
N LYS A 66 2.91 3.21 -23.13
CA LYS A 66 3.93 3.71 -24.07
C LYS A 66 5.30 3.04 -23.85
N ALA A 67 5.70 2.82 -22.60
CA ALA A 67 6.95 2.12 -22.30
C ALA A 67 6.94 0.66 -22.83
N LYS A 68 5.79 -0.02 -22.81
CA LYS A 68 5.65 -1.37 -23.41
C LYS A 68 5.77 -1.36 -24.94
N GLU A 69 5.23 -0.35 -25.60
CA GLU A 69 5.38 -0.18 -27.06
C GLU A 69 6.87 0.00 -27.45
N GLU A 70 7.66 0.59 -26.55
CA GLU A 70 9.11 0.78 -26.71
C GLU A 70 9.95 -0.46 -26.35
N SER A 71 9.35 -1.57 -25.93
CA SER A 71 10.04 -2.77 -25.39
C SER A 71 11.22 -3.29 -26.22
N LYS A 72 11.15 -3.21 -27.56
CA LYS A 72 12.23 -3.62 -28.46
C LYS A 72 13.50 -2.77 -28.36
N ASN A 73 13.38 -1.55 -27.85
CA ASN A 73 14.47 -0.60 -27.67
C ASN A 73 14.99 -0.57 -26.22
N LEU A 74 14.46 -1.44 -25.35
CA LEU A 74 14.81 -1.52 -23.95
C LEU A 74 15.64 -2.78 -23.68
N ASP A 75 16.51 -2.73 -22.68
CA ASP A 75 17.27 -3.89 -22.25
C ASP A 75 16.39 -4.90 -21.47
N GLU A 76 16.96 -6.06 -21.14
CA GLU A 76 16.23 -7.12 -20.42
C GLU A 76 15.79 -6.68 -19.01
N TRP A 77 16.62 -5.89 -18.33
CA TRP A 77 16.33 -5.39 -16.98
C TRP A 77 15.17 -4.41 -16.99
N GLN A 78 15.16 -3.45 -17.93
CA GLN A 78 14.10 -2.48 -18.12
C GLN A 78 12.77 -3.17 -18.48
N ASN A 79 12.81 -4.15 -19.38
CA ASN A 79 11.64 -4.96 -19.70
C ASN A 79 11.15 -5.77 -18.50
N GLY A 80 12.06 -6.26 -17.64
CA GLY A 80 11.72 -6.87 -16.35
C GLY A 80 11.05 -5.90 -15.40
N ASN A 81 11.60 -4.69 -15.26
CA ASN A 81 11.05 -3.64 -14.42
C ASN A 81 9.64 -3.24 -14.87
N ILE A 82 9.38 -3.14 -16.18
CA ILE A 82 8.04 -2.90 -16.73
C ILE A 82 7.03 -3.96 -16.25
N ARG A 83 7.41 -5.25 -16.24
CA ARG A 83 6.53 -6.33 -15.75
C ARG A 83 6.20 -6.17 -14.26
N GLU A 84 7.19 -5.83 -13.44
CA GLU A 84 6.97 -5.59 -12.01
C GLU A 84 6.13 -4.34 -11.75
N ILE A 85 6.35 -3.27 -12.52
CA ILE A 85 5.53 -2.04 -12.45
C ILE A 85 4.08 -2.34 -12.82
N GLU A 86 3.84 -3.10 -13.90
CA GLU A 86 2.50 -3.54 -14.28
C GLU A 86 1.84 -4.35 -13.17
N ARG A 87 2.55 -5.31 -12.58
CA ARG A 87 2.05 -6.10 -11.46
C ARG A 87 1.68 -5.22 -10.26
N LYS A 88 2.51 -4.22 -9.94
CA LYS A 88 2.26 -3.26 -8.86
C LYS A 88 1.03 -2.38 -9.12
N ILE A 89 0.85 -1.90 -10.36
CA ILE A 89 -0.33 -1.13 -10.77
C ILE A 89 -1.58 -2.00 -10.77
N THR A 90 -1.47 -3.25 -11.20
CA THR A 90 -2.58 -4.23 -11.18
C THR A 90 -3.03 -4.52 -9.75
N ASP A 91 -2.10 -4.75 -8.83
CA ASP A 91 -2.41 -4.95 -7.41
C ASP A 91 -3.05 -3.72 -6.77
N ALA A 92 -2.54 -2.52 -7.08
CA ALA A 92 -3.14 -1.29 -6.57
C ALA A 92 -4.58 -1.10 -7.08
N ASN A 93 -4.82 -1.41 -8.35
CA ASN A 93 -6.12 -1.23 -9.00
C ASN A 93 -7.17 -2.27 -8.63
N CYS A 94 -6.78 -3.50 -8.27
CA CYS A 94 -7.75 -4.54 -7.97
C CYS A 94 -8.53 -4.25 -6.68
N ILE A 95 -7.92 -3.58 -5.72
CA ILE A 95 -8.56 -3.23 -4.44
C ILE A 95 -9.33 -1.92 -4.58
N ASP A 96 -10.64 -1.97 -4.32
CA ASP A 96 -11.48 -0.78 -4.24
C ASP A 96 -11.03 0.19 -3.14
N GLU A 97 -11.20 1.50 -3.38
CA GLU A 97 -10.76 2.55 -2.46
C GLU A 97 -11.45 2.44 -1.08
N GLN A 98 -12.73 2.05 -1.03
CA GLN A 98 -13.44 1.91 0.24
C GLN A 98 -12.92 0.72 1.04
N LEU A 99 -12.64 -0.41 0.39
CA LEU A 99 -12.07 -1.59 1.06
C LEU A 99 -10.69 -1.28 1.61
N GLN A 100 -9.85 -0.59 0.83
CA GLN A 100 -8.52 -0.16 1.26
C GLN A 100 -8.61 0.78 2.48
N LYS A 101 -9.48 1.79 2.46
CA LYS A 101 -9.70 2.71 3.60
C LYS A 101 -10.17 1.97 4.85
N LYS A 102 -11.12 1.04 4.70
CA LYS A 102 -11.64 0.21 5.80
C LYS A 102 -10.54 -0.64 6.44
N LEU A 103 -9.69 -1.27 5.62
CA LEU A 103 -8.58 -2.10 6.09
C LEU A 103 -7.54 -1.25 6.84
N VAL A 104 -7.09 -0.14 6.26
CA VAL A 104 -6.09 0.74 6.90
C VAL A 104 -6.62 1.26 8.25
N ALA A 105 -7.84 1.80 8.29
CA ALA A 105 -8.43 2.31 9.52
C ALA A 105 -8.61 1.21 10.59
N ALA A 106 -9.03 0.01 10.18
CA ALA A 106 -9.16 -1.13 11.08
C ALA A 106 -7.80 -1.55 11.66
N THR A 107 -6.76 -1.65 10.84
CA THR A 107 -5.40 -2.03 11.28
C THR A 107 -4.83 -0.99 12.25
N THR A 108 -4.88 0.31 11.92
CA THR A 108 -4.37 1.38 12.81
C THR A 108 -5.08 1.37 14.16
N LYS A 109 -6.41 1.27 14.17
CA LYS A 109 -7.18 1.19 15.42
C LYS A 109 -6.87 -0.07 16.22
N THR A 110 -6.72 -1.20 15.53
CA THR A 110 -6.44 -2.50 16.15
C THR A 110 -5.06 -2.52 16.80
N GLU A 111 -4.06 -1.88 16.21
CA GLU A 111 -2.73 -1.73 16.79
C GLU A 111 -2.76 -0.95 18.12
N LEU A 112 -3.51 0.16 18.17
CA LEU A 112 -3.66 0.93 19.41
C LEU A 112 -4.33 0.10 20.53
N VAL A 113 -5.39 -0.63 20.19
CA VAL A 113 -6.07 -1.51 21.14
C VAL A 113 -5.18 -2.68 21.57
N TRP A 114 -4.39 -3.23 20.66
CA TRP A 114 -3.45 -4.31 20.94
C TRP A 114 -2.39 -3.90 21.96
N ARG A 115 -1.85 -2.68 21.87
CA ARG A 115 -0.85 -2.19 22.83
C ARG A 115 -1.38 -2.20 24.26
N GLU A 116 -2.63 -1.76 24.45
CA GLU A 116 -3.30 -1.76 25.76
C GLU A 116 -3.67 -3.18 26.20
N ALA A 117 -4.29 -3.96 25.32
CA ALA A 117 -4.68 -5.34 25.57
C ALA A 117 -3.48 -6.21 25.95
N ARG A 118 -2.35 -6.07 25.27
CA ARG A 118 -1.11 -6.81 25.55
C ARG A 118 -0.54 -6.45 26.91
N LYS A 119 -0.55 -5.17 27.28
CA LYS A 119 -0.10 -4.70 28.60
C LYS A 119 -0.95 -5.29 29.73
N ASN A 120 -2.26 -5.39 29.51
CA ASN A 120 -3.22 -5.88 30.51
C ASN A 120 -3.49 -7.39 30.41
N ASN A 121 -2.85 -8.09 29.47
CA ASN A 121 -3.13 -9.49 29.13
C ASN A 121 -4.62 -9.77 28.82
N ASP A 122 -5.30 -8.80 28.20
CA ASP A 122 -6.74 -8.87 27.90
C ASP A 122 -7.00 -9.22 26.43
N TYR A 123 -7.04 -10.52 26.15
CA TYR A 123 -7.37 -11.00 24.80
C TYR A 123 -8.81 -10.65 24.38
N ASN A 124 -9.75 -10.55 25.34
CA ASN A 124 -11.15 -10.29 25.01
C ASN A 124 -11.34 -8.87 24.49
N LEU A 125 -10.57 -7.90 25.00
CA LEU A 125 -10.50 -6.55 24.45
C LEU A 125 -9.98 -6.54 23.00
N PHE A 126 -8.96 -7.33 22.69
CA PHE A 126 -8.33 -7.36 21.37
C PHE A 126 -9.14 -8.12 20.30
N LYS A 127 -9.76 -9.24 20.70
CA LYS A 127 -10.45 -10.18 19.81
C LYS A 127 -11.41 -9.54 18.77
N PRO A 128 -12.35 -8.64 19.13
CA PRO A 128 -13.27 -8.07 18.14
C PRO A 128 -12.56 -7.17 17.11
N HIS A 129 -11.46 -6.52 17.49
CA HIS A 129 -10.67 -5.69 16.60
C HIS A 129 -9.88 -6.54 15.60
N LEU A 130 -9.23 -7.59 16.09
CA LEU A 130 -8.53 -8.56 15.26
C LEU A 130 -9.46 -9.21 14.24
N GLN A 131 -10.66 -9.62 14.65
CA GLN A 131 -11.64 -10.26 13.76
C GLN A 131 -11.97 -9.34 12.57
N LYS A 132 -12.17 -8.05 12.82
CA LYS A 132 -12.48 -7.07 11.78
C LYS A 132 -11.33 -6.91 10.77
N VAL A 133 -10.07 -6.90 11.24
CA VAL A 133 -8.89 -6.85 10.36
C VAL A 133 -8.81 -8.14 9.52
N LEU A 134 -9.07 -9.29 10.13
CA LEU A 134 -9.04 -10.58 9.45
C LEU A 134 -10.09 -10.67 8.34
N ASP A 135 -11.31 -10.19 8.59
CA ASP A 135 -12.40 -10.21 7.61
C ASP A 135 -12.04 -9.37 6.37
N TYR A 136 -11.58 -8.13 6.56
CA TYR A 136 -11.11 -7.30 5.45
C TYR A 136 -9.88 -7.87 4.74
N THR A 137 -8.97 -8.52 5.48
CA THR A 137 -7.80 -9.18 4.89
C THR A 137 -8.22 -10.33 3.97
N LYS A 138 -9.24 -11.11 4.36
CA LYS A 138 -9.81 -12.18 3.52
C LYS A 138 -10.48 -11.62 2.27
N GLU A 139 -11.22 -10.52 2.38
CA GLU A 139 -11.81 -9.84 1.22
C GLU A 139 -10.73 -9.39 0.22
N VAL A 140 -9.67 -8.71 0.70
CA VAL A 140 -8.53 -8.30 -0.14
C VAL A 140 -7.83 -9.51 -0.77
N ALA A 141 -7.62 -10.58 0.01
CA ALA A 141 -6.98 -11.79 -0.50
C ALA A 141 -7.81 -12.44 -1.63
N LYS A 142 -9.14 -12.49 -1.49
CA LYS A 142 -10.03 -13.00 -2.53
C LYS A 142 -9.93 -12.19 -3.82
N VAL A 143 -10.02 -10.86 -3.72
CA VAL A 143 -9.90 -9.94 -4.86
C VAL A 143 -8.56 -10.12 -5.58
N ARG A 144 -7.46 -10.23 -4.82
CA ARG A 144 -6.12 -10.50 -5.38
C ARG A 144 -6.05 -11.87 -6.06
N ALA A 145 -6.60 -12.91 -5.43
CA ALA A 145 -6.61 -14.25 -5.98
C ALA A 145 -7.33 -14.31 -7.33
N ASP A 146 -8.47 -13.61 -7.45
CA ASP A 146 -9.24 -13.52 -8.69
C ASP A 146 -8.44 -12.80 -9.80
N VAL A 147 -7.73 -11.72 -9.48
CA VAL A 147 -6.97 -10.93 -10.47
C VAL A 147 -5.65 -11.59 -10.88
N PHE A 148 -4.94 -12.22 -9.93
CA PHE A 148 -3.65 -12.86 -10.19
C PHE A 148 -3.76 -14.35 -10.49
N ASN A 149 -4.97 -14.90 -10.52
CA ASN A 149 -5.26 -16.32 -10.73
C ASN A 149 -4.39 -17.23 -9.85
N CYS A 150 -4.30 -16.88 -8.56
CA CYS A 150 -3.45 -17.56 -7.58
C CYS A 150 -4.25 -18.12 -6.38
N GLY A 151 -5.56 -18.29 -6.56
CA GLY A 151 -6.40 -19.03 -5.62
C GLY A 151 -6.00 -20.51 -5.56
N LEU A 152 -6.16 -21.11 -4.38
CA LEU A 152 -6.03 -22.55 -4.15
C LEU A 152 -7.21 -23.32 -4.74
#